data_AF-X1V9V0-F1
#
_entry.id   AF-X1V9V0-F1
#
_cell.length_a   1.000
_cell.length_b   1.000
_cell.length_c   1.000
_cell.angle_alpha   90.00
_cell.angle_beta   90.00
_cell.angle_gamma   90.00
#
_symmetry.space_group_name_H-M   'P 1'
#
loop_
_entity.id
_entity.type
_entity.pdbx_description
1 polymer ?
#
loop_
_entity_poly.entity_id
_entity_poly.type
_entity_poly.pdbx_seq_one_letter_code
_entity_poly.pdbx_strand_id
1 'polypeptide(L)'
;PDVGSGFIKPRQIKFGRGIVAQFSQSGIPVINLIDINNLAERFKLPVAPIPLPGIGKGNLYHEYRYPVGQAIISIVILFIILFIVLRYDIDYYLKRRKND
;
A
#
# COMPACT_ATOMS: atom_id res chain seq x y z
N PRO A 1 6.84 2.55 -40.44
CA PRO A 1 6.10 1.98 -39.29
C PRO A 1 5.95 3.03 -38.21
N ASP A 2 4.73 3.49 -37.95
CA ASP A 2 4.47 4.49 -36.91
C ASP A 2 4.60 3.83 -35.54
N VAL A 3 5.81 3.88 -34.97
CA VAL A 3 6.09 3.45 -33.58
C VAL A 3 5.89 4.62 -32.61
N GLY A 4 5.65 5.84 -33.13
CA GLY A 4 5.52 7.06 -32.35
C GLY A 4 4.23 7.16 -31.55
N SER A 5 3.18 6.43 -31.95
CA SER A 5 1.90 6.40 -31.23
C SER A 5 1.86 5.41 -30.05
N GLY A 6 2.92 4.62 -29.84
CA GLY A 6 2.94 3.56 -28.83
C GLY A 6 2.04 2.34 -29.16
N PHE A 7 1.18 2.40 -30.18
CA PHE A 7 0.34 1.27 -30.60
C PHE A 7 1.07 0.37 -31.60
N ILE A 8 1.34 -0.87 -31.21
CA ILE A 8 1.98 -1.89 -32.04
C ILE A 8 0.91 -2.85 -32.53
N LYS A 9 0.68 -2.87 -33.85
CA LYS A 9 -0.30 -3.75 -34.48
C LYS A 9 0.11 -5.23 -34.33
N PRO A 10 -0.87 -6.15 -34.37
CA PRO A 10 -0.59 -7.58 -34.44
C PRO A 10 0.38 -7.90 -35.59
N ARG A 11 1.38 -8.73 -35.32
CA ARG A 11 2.40 -9.19 -36.29
C ARG A 11 3.24 -8.08 -36.94
N GLN A 12 3.24 -6.88 -36.36
CA GLN A 12 4.05 -5.75 -36.85
C GLN A 12 5.54 -5.93 -36.52
N ILE A 13 5.87 -6.47 -35.34
CA ILE A 13 7.24 -6.77 -34.94
C ILE A 13 7.53 -8.24 -35.21
N LYS A 14 8.43 -8.51 -36.16
CA LYS A 14 8.78 -9.87 -36.59
C LYS A 14 10.04 -10.45 -35.94
N PHE A 15 10.84 -9.61 -35.28
CA PHE A 15 12.14 -9.99 -34.73
C PHE A 15 12.32 -9.41 -33.32
N GLY A 16 13.03 -10.14 -32.46
CA GLY A 16 13.30 -9.76 -31.07
C GLY A 16 12.84 -10.82 -30.08
N ARG A 17 13.57 -10.97 -28.97
CA ARG A 17 13.28 -11.95 -27.91
C ARG A 17 12.50 -11.38 -26.71
N GLY A 18 12.27 -10.06 -26.71
CA GLY A 18 11.54 -9.39 -25.63
C GLY A 18 10.03 -9.66 -25.66
N ILE A 19 9.37 -9.38 -24.54
CA ILE A 19 7.94 -9.65 -24.36
C ILE A 19 7.06 -8.96 -25.41
N VAL A 20 7.37 -7.70 -25.75
CA VAL A 20 6.65 -6.93 -26.78
C VAL A 20 6.67 -7.63 -28.15
N ALA A 21 7.82 -8.22 -28.52
CA ALA A 21 7.97 -8.97 -29.76
C ALA A 21 7.20 -10.30 -29.72
N GLN A 22 7.23 -11.02 -28.60
CA GLN A 22 6.48 -12.28 -28.44
C GLN A 22 4.97 -12.06 -28.54
N PHE A 23 4.44 -11.01 -27.88
CA PHE A 23 3.02 -10.66 -27.95
C PHE A 23 2.63 -10.24 -29.37
N SER A 24 3.41 -9.37 -30.02
CA SER A 24 3.15 -8.97 -31.41
C SER A 24 3.15 -10.17 -32.37
N GLN A 25 4.12 -11.09 -32.24
CA GLN A 25 4.20 -12.32 -33.06
C GLN A 25 3.01 -13.26 -32.83
N SER A 26 2.53 -13.34 -31.59
CA SER A 26 1.35 -14.14 -31.21
C SER A 26 0.02 -13.54 -31.72
N GLY A 27 0.08 -12.44 -32.47
CA GLY A 27 -1.12 -11.75 -32.97
C GLY A 27 -1.82 -10.90 -31.91
N ILE A 28 -1.19 -10.71 -30.74
CA ILE A 28 -1.73 -9.89 -29.66
C ILE A 28 -1.21 -8.45 -29.89
N PRO A 29 -2.10 -7.45 -30.03
CA PRO A 29 -1.68 -6.06 -30.14
C PRO A 29 -1.02 -5.60 -28.83
N VAL A 30 0.02 -4.78 -28.93
CA VAL A 30 0.73 -4.24 -27.76
C VAL A 30 0.56 -2.73 -27.72
N ILE A 31 0.17 -2.20 -26.57
CA ILE A 31 0.03 -0.75 -26.34
C ILE A 31 1.15 -0.31 -25.39
N ASN A 32 2.03 0.56 -25.88
CA ASN A 32 3.09 1.18 -25.10
C ASN A 32 2.63 2.58 -24.66
N LEU A 33 2.52 2.79 -23.34
CA LEU A 33 1.95 4.00 -22.75
C LEU A 33 2.98 5.12 -22.49
N ILE A 34 4.11 5.14 -23.23
CA ILE A 34 5.14 6.18 -23.08
C ILE A 34 4.59 7.58 -23.40
N ASP A 35 3.74 7.69 -24.42
CA ASP A 35 3.08 8.95 -24.80
C ASP A 35 1.56 8.79 -24.75
N ILE A 36 1.04 8.68 -23.52
CA ILE A 36 -0.40 8.46 -23.29
C ILE A 36 -1.27 9.63 -23.77
N ASN A 37 -0.74 10.86 -23.79
CA ASN A 37 -1.48 12.05 -24.23
C ASN A 37 -1.75 12.00 -25.73
N ASN A 38 -0.73 11.71 -26.54
CA ASN A 38 -0.85 11.57 -27.98
C ASN A 38 -1.74 10.38 -28.37
N LEU A 39 -1.65 9.27 -27.62
CA LEU A 39 -2.53 8.13 -27.78
C LEU A 39 -3.99 8.50 -27.47
N ALA A 40 -4.22 9.19 -26.35
CA ALA A 40 -5.56 9.64 -25.98
C ALA A 40 -6.15 10.59 -27.03
N GLU A 41 -5.38 11.56 -27.54
CA GLU A 41 -5.82 12.48 -28.58
C GLU A 41 -6.21 11.76 -29.89
N ARG A 42 -5.35 10.86 -30.38
CA ARG A 42 -5.61 10.08 -31.61
C ARG A 42 -6.87 9.24 -31.52
N PHE A 43 -7.11 8.64 -30.36
CA PHE A 43 -8.27 7.78 -30.12
C PHE A 43 -9.46 8.53 -29.51
N LYS A 44 -9.39 9.86 -29.39
CA LYS A 44 -10.43 10.73 -28.79
C LYS A 44 -10.83 10.28 -27.38
N LEU A 45 -9.87 9.78 -26.62
CA LEU A 45 -10.04 9.42 -25.22
C LEU A 45 -9.84 10.66 -24.33
N PRO A 46 -10.58 10.77 -23.22
CA PRO A 46 -10.35 11.84 -22.25
C PRO A 46 -8.98 11.65 -21.58
N VAL A 47 -8.14 12.68 -21.62
CA VAL A 47 -6.78 12.67 -21.03
C VAL A 47 -6.84 12.61 -19.50
N ALA A 48 -7.82 13.27 -18.91
CA ALA A 48 -8.04 13.25 -17.47
C ALA A 48 -9.55 13.20 -17.16
N PRO A 49 -9.96 12.45 -16.12
CA PRO A 49 -11.33 12.46 -15.66
C PRO A 49 -11.70 13.84 -15.10
N ILE A 50 -12.83 14.38 -15.56
CA ILE A 50 -13.43 15.62 -15.07
C ILE A 50 -14.86 15.27 -14.61
N PRO A 51 -15.23 15.50 -13.34
CA PRO A 51 -14.42 16.04 -12.25
C PRO A 51 -13.38 15.04 -11.74
N LEU A 52 -12.40 15.54 -10.97
CA LEU A 52 -11.39 14.70 -10.32
C LEU A 52 -12.08 13.64 -9.44
N PRO A 53 -11.59 12.38 -9.45
CA PRO A 53 -12.11 11.36 -8.57
C PRO A 53 -11.88 11.75 -7.11
N GLY A 54 -12.76 11.27 -6.22
CA GLY A 54 -12.54 11.40 -4.78
C GLY A 54 -11.26 10.68 -4.34
N ILE A 55 -10.77 11.03 -3.14
CA ILE A 55 -9.60 10.36 -2.55
C ILE A 55 -9.79 8.83 -2.56
N GLY A 56 -8.74 8.11 -2.95
CA GLY A 56 -8.75 6.66 -3.00
C GLY A 56 -9.03 6.06 -1.63
N LYS A 57 -9.71 4.91 -1.59
CA LYS A 57 -9.92 4.14 -0.37
C LYS A 57 -8.84 3.05 -0.31
N GLY A 58 -7.91 3.14 0.64
CA GLY A 58 -6.87 2.12 0.85
C GLY A 58 -5.74 2.61 1.75
N ASN A 59 -4.91 1.68 2.24
CA ASN A 59 -3.81 1.96 3.17
C ASN A 59 -2.72 2.88 2.58
N LEU A 60 -2.68 3.07 1.25
CA LEU A 60 -1.80 4.04 0.59
C LEU A 60 -2.31 5.48 0.74
N TYR A 61 -3.63 5.66 0.91
CA TYR A 61 -4.30 6.96 0.99
C TYR A 61 -4.75 7.30 2.42
N HIS A 62 -4.80 6.31 3.31
CA HIS A 62 -5.17 6.47 4.72
C HIS A 62 -4.15 5.81 5.63
N GLU A 63 -3.57 6.59 6.54
CA GLU A 63 -2.69 6.09 7.60
C GLU A 63 -3.47 5.89 8.90
N TYR A 64 -3.40 4.70 9.48
CA TYR A 64 -3.97 4.42 10.80
C TYR A 64 -3.10 5.06 11.88
N ARG A 65 -3.54 6.20 12.42
CA ARG A 65 -2.84 6.88 13.51
C ARG A 65 -3.34 6.36 14.85
N TYR A 66 -2.51 5.62 15.57
CA TYR A 66 -2.82 5.21 16.94
C TYR A 66 -2.77 6.43 17.88
N PRO A 67 -3.80 6.63 18.72
CA PRO A 67 -3.82 7.75 19.65
C PRO A 67 -2.81 7.52 20.79
N VAL A 68 -1.74 8.32 20.80
CA VAL A 68 -0.67 8.27 21.82
C VAL A 68 -1.22 8.40 23.25
N GLY A 69 -2.28 9.20 23.42
CA GLY A 69 -2.94 9.36 24.73
C GLY A 69 -3.50 8.05 25.29
N GLN A 70 -4.10 7.20 24.45
CA GLN A 70 -4.62 5.90 24.89
C GLN A 70 -3.48 4.97 25.31
N ALA A 71 -2.37 4.98 24.58
CA ALA A 71 -1.19 4.17 24.92
C ALA A 71 -0.63 4.57 26.30
N ILE A 72 -0.52 5.87 26.59
CA ILE A 72 -0.05 6.37 27.88
C ILE A 72 -0.97 5.91 29.02
N ILE A 73 -2.29 6.01 28.84
CA ILE A 73 -3.27 5.59 29.85
C ILE A 73 -3.10 4.09 30.16
N SER A 74 -2.99 3.25 29.13
CA SER A 74 -2.77 1.81 29.29
C SER A 74 -1.49 1.49 30.05
N ILE A 75 -0.40 2.21 29.77
CA ILE A 75 0.89 2.05 30.47
C ILE A 75 0.75 2.43 31.95
N VAL A 76 0.09 3.54 32.27
CA VAL A 76 -0.11 3.98 33.65
C VAL A 76 -0.93 2.95 34.45
N ILE A 77 -2.00 2.43 33.85
CA ILE A 77 -2.83 1.37 34.47
C ILE A 77 -2.00 0.12 34.76
N LEU A 78 -1.16 -0.29 33.81
CA LEU A 78 -0.27 -1.45 33.97
C LEU A 78 0.67 -1.26 35.17
N PHE A 79 1.29 -0.09 35.31
CA PHE A 79 2.18 0.20 36.44
C PHE A 79 1.45 0.23 37.78
N ILE A 80 0.22 0.76 37.83
CA ILE A 80 -0.59 0.77 39.06
C ILE A 80 -0.91 -0.67 39.49
N ILE A 81 -1.35 -1.51 38.56
CA ILE A 81 -1.67 -2.91 38.85
C ILE A 81 -0.41 -3.64 39.33
N LEU A 82 0.71 -3.48 38.63
CA LEU A 82 1.98 -4.10 38.99
C LEU A 82 2.43 -3.66 40.39
N PHE A 83 2.32 -2.38 40.70
CA PHE A 83 2.69 -1.83 42.01
C PHE A 83 1.83 -2.41 43.13
N ILE A 84 0.52 -2.51 42.92
CA ILE A 84 -0.40 -3.11 43.89
C ILE A 84 -0.04 -4.58 44.14
N VAL A 85 0.09 -5.37 43.07
CA VAL A 85 0.42 -6.80 43.16
C VAL A 85 1.76 -7.00 43.87
N LEU A 86 2.79 -6.25 43.48
CA LEU A 86 4.11 -6.36 44.07
C LEU A 86 4.07 -6.01 45.57
N ARG A 87 3.32 -4.97 45.96
CA ARG A 87 3.19 -4.59 47.37
C ARG A 87 2.46 -5.66 48.18
N TYR A 88 1.37 -6.23 47.65
CA TYR A 88 0.64 -7.31 48.32
C TYR A 88 1.48 -8.58 48.47
N ASP A 89 2.18 -8.99 47.40
CA ASP A 89 3.05 -10.16 47.43
C ASP A 89 4.21 -9.95 48.40
N ILE A 90 4.92 -8.81 48.34
CA ILE A 90 6.02 -8.50 49.25
C ILE A 90 5.56 -8.48 50.71
N ASP A 91 4.45 -7.82 51.02
CA ASP A 91 3.90 -7.79 52.37
C ASP A 91 3.51 -9.21 52.85
N TYR A 92 2.95 -10.03 51.97
CA TYR A 92 2.62 -11.42 52.26
C TYR A 92 3.87 -12.27 52.54
N TYR A 93 4.89 -12.18 51.69
CA TYR A 93 6.16 -12.90 51.85
C TYR A 93 6.92 -12.44 53.10
N LEU A 94 6.98 -11.15 53.38
CA LEU A 94 7.66 -10.60 54.56
C LEU A 94 6.94 -10.98 55.86
N LYS A 95 5.61 -10.95 55.88
CA LYS A 95 4.83 -11.29 57.08
C LYS A 95 4.94 -12.78 57.44
N ARG A 96 5.05 -13.67 56.45
CA ARG A 96 5.27 -15.10 56.67
C ARG A 96 6.62 -15.38 57.33
N ARG A 97 7.71 -14.77 56.85
CA ARG A 97 9.06 -14.96 57.41
C ARG A 97 9.19 -14.51 58.87
N LYS A 98 8.40 -13.53 59.31
CA LYS A 98 8.46 -13.02 60.70
C LYS A 98 7.77 -13.95 61.70
N ASN A 99 6.89 -14.84 61.25
CA ASN A 99 6.07 -15.71 62.10
C ASN A 99 6.60 -17.15 62.18
N ASP A 100 7.70 -17.47 61.49
CA ASP A 100 8.51 -18.69 61.63
C ASP A 100 9.79 -18.36 62.42
#